data_AF-A0A518SB78-F1
#
_entry.id   AF-A0A518SB78-F1
#
_cell.length_a   1.000
_cell.length_b   1.000
_cell.length_c   1.000
_cell.angle_alpha   90.00
_cell.angle_beta   90.00
_cell.angle_gamma   90.00
#
_symmetry.space_group_name_H-M   'P 1'
#
loop_
_entity.id
_entity.type
_entity.pdbx_description
1 polymer ?
#
loop_
_entity_poly.entity_id
_entity_poly.type
_entity_poly.pdbx_seq_one_letter_code
_entity_poly.pdbx_strand_id
1 'polypeptide(L)'
;MAKENTLINALIGAAVTVVLSFTGVSPLLGGAAAGYLQANGPGDGARVGAISGIVASLPLILVLALFAGALPFAPIEFAALGVVAILFVVVFAVGFTAALSAAGGYIGGYLEAEY
;
A
#
# COMPACT_ATOMS: atom_id res chain seq x y z
N MET A 1 9.15 10.31 20.00
CA MET A 1 9.24 11.30 18.91
C MET A 1 9.47 10.65 17.54
N ALA A 2 10.45 9.74 17.33
CA ALA A 2 10.68 9.13 16.00
C ALA A 2 9.48 8.37 15.39
N LYS A 3 8.71 7.63 16.20
CA LYS A 3 7.58 6.80 15.73
C LYS A 3 6.36 7.61 15.26
N GLU A 4 6.18 8.80 15.81
CA GLU A 4 5.05 9.67 15.49
C GLU A 4 5.22 10.28 14.09
N ASN A 5 6.45 10.73 13.77
CA ASN A 5 6.80 11.22 12.44
C ASN A 5 6.69 10.11 11.37
N THR A 6 7.11 8.88 11.69
CA THR A 6 6.98 7.74 10.76
C THR A 6 5.53 7.42 10.41
N LEU A 7 4.63 7.43 11.40
CA LEU A 7 3.20 7.17 11.16
C LEU A 7 2.55 8.27 10.32
N ILE A 8 2.89 9.53 10.59
CA ILE A 8 2.37 10.68 9.84
C ILE A 8 2.84 10.63 8.38
N ASN A 9 4.12 10.35 8.15
CA ASN A 9 4.69 10.24 6.79
C ASN A 9 4.06 9.09 5.99
N ALA A 10 3.83 7.94 6.63
CA ALA A 10 3.16 6.81 6.01
C ALA A 10 1.71 7.13 5.62
N LEU A 11 1.00 7.90 6.45
CA LEU A 11 -0.37 8.37 6.19
C LEU A 11 -0.42 9.32 4.98
N ILE A 12 0.55 10.22 4.85
CA ILE A 12 0.63 11.15 3.71
C ILE A 12 0.89 10.37 2.41
N GLY A 13 1.83 9.43 2.41
CA GLY A 13 2.07 8.55 1.25
C GLY A 13 0.85 7.71 0.88
N ALA A 14 0.08 7.27 1.88
CA ALA A 14 -1.17 6.55 1.65
C ALA A 14 -2.24 7.45 1.01
N ALA A 15 -2.36 8.70 1.47
CA ALA A 15 -3.26 9.67 0.85
C ALA A 15 -2.91 9.93 -0.63
N VAL A 16 -1.63 10.09 -0.94
CA VAL A 16 -1.14 10.26 -2.33
C VAL A 16 -1.48 9.02 -3.17
N THR A 17 -1.28 7.83 -2.63
CA THR A 17 -1.60 6.56 -3.30
C THR A 17 -3.08 6.45 -3.64
N VAL A 18 -3.95 6.86 -2.71
CA VAL A 18 -5.41 6.87 -2.91
C VAL A 18 -5.80 7.89 -3.98
N VAL A 19 -5.28 9.11 -3.91
CA VAL A 19 -5.59 10.18 -4.89
C VAL A 19 -5.13 9.80 -6.29
N LEU A 20 -3.95 9.20 -6.42
CA LEU A 20 -3.36 8.86 -7.72
C LEU A 20 -3.73 7.45 -8.20
N SER A 21 -4.57 6.71 -7.47
CA SER A 21 -4.89 5.30 -7.75
C SER A 21 -5.35 5.01 -9.19
N PHE A 22 -5.91 6.02 -9.89
CA PHE A 22 -6.27 5.95 -11.30
C PHE A 22 -5.09 5.78 -12.28
N THR A 23 -3.85 6.05 -11.84
CA THR A 23 -2.63 6.01 -12.68
C THR A 23 -1.99 4.62 -12.76
N GLY A 24 -2.38 3.69 -11.90
CA GLY A 24 -1.75 2.35 -11.81
C GLY A 24 -0.31 2.34 -11.23
N VAL A 25 0.35 3.49 -11.12
CA VAL A 25 1.69 3.67 -10.52
C VAL A 25 1.66 4.41 -9.18
N SER A 26 0.47 4.65 -8.64
CA SER A 26 0.28 5.40 -7.40
C SER A 26 1.00 4.85 -6.16
N PRO A 27 1.17 3.52 -5.96
CA PRO A 27 1.90 3.01 -4.80
C PRO A 27 3.36 3.41 -4.83
N LEU A 28 3.96 3.45 -6.03
CA LEU A 28 5.32 3.90 -6.28
C LEU A 28 5.49 5.39 -5.89
N LEU A 29 4.54 6.23 -6.33
CA LEU A 29 4.58 7.67 -6.05
C LEU A 29 4.30 7.99 -4.58
N GLY A 30 3.32 7.33 -3.96
CA GLY A 30 3.05 7.48 -2.53
C GLY A 30 4.18 6.95 -1.65
N GLY A 31 4.80 5.85 -2.06
CA GLY A 31 6.01 5.31 -1.44
C GLY A 31 7.17 6.30 -1.51
N ALA A 32 7.43 6.88 -2.68
CA ALA A 32 8.46 7.89 -2.87
C ALA A 32 8.24 9.14 -2.00
N ALA A 33 7.00 9.64 -1.92
CA ALA A 33 6.67 10.74 -1.02
C ALA A 33 6.93 10.38 0.45
N ALA A 34 6.53 9.19 0.90
CA ALA A 34 6.73 8.74 2.27
C ALA A 34 8.23 8.55 2.60
N GLY A 35 9.01 8.02 1.66
CA GLY A 35 10.45 7.83 1.80
C GLY A 35 11.24 9.15 1.80
N TYR A 36 10.86 10.09 0.95
CA TYR A 36 11.45 11.44 0.90
C TYR A 36 11.19 12.20 2.21
N LEU A 37 9.96 12.14 2.73
CA LEU A 37 9.60 12.76 4.02
C LEU A 37 10.28 12.11 5.23
N GLN A 38 10.65 10.83 5.13
CA GLN A 38 11.33 10.14 6.23
C GLN A 38 12.74 10.69 6.46
N ALA A 39 13.40 11.23 5.43
CA ALA A 39 14.66 11.96 5.55
C ALA A 39 15.75 11.27 6.41
N ASN A 40 15.91 9.96 6.22
CA ASN A 40 16.87 9.12 6.95
C ASN A 40 17.58 8.12 6.02
N GLY A 41 17.64 8.44 4.72
CA GLY A 41 18.30 7.63 3.70
C GLY A 41 17.47 6.49 3.09
N PRO A 42 18.04 5.78 2.09
CA PRO A 42 17.29 4.86 1.21
C PRO A 42 16.70 3.64 1.92
N GLY A 43 17.41 3.09 2.92
CA GLY A 43 16.98 1.90 3.66
C GLY A 43 15.74 2.16 4.53
N ASP A 44 15.73 3.28 5.25
CA ASP A 44 14.57 3.72 6.03
C ASP A 44 13.44 4.18 5.12
N GLY A 45 13.75 4.85 4.00
CA GLY A 45 12.78 5.20 2.97
C GLY A 45 12.03 3.99 2.41
N ALA A 46 12.75 2.90 2.09
CA ALA A 46 12.12 1.65 1.62
C ALA A 46 11.17 1.05 2.66
N ARG A 47 11.57 1.09 3.95
CA ARG A 47 10.78 0.54 5.05
C ARG A 47 9.50 1.33 5.28
N VAL A 48 9.59 2.66 5.25
CA VAL A 48 8.43 3.55 5.38
C VAL A 48 7.52 3.49 4.16
N GLY A 49 8.11 3.39 2.96
CA GLY A 49 7.38 3.13 1.72
C GLY A 49 6.58 1.84 1.78
N ALA A 50 7.17 0.73 2.23
CA ALA A 50 6.44 -0.53 2.40
C ALA A 50 5.26 -0.41 3.37
N ILE A 51 5.46 0.25 4.52
CA ILE A 51 4.40 0.49 5.49
C ILE A 51 3.29 1.37 4.89
N SER A 52 3.66 2.42 4.15
CA SER A 52 2.71 3.28 3.44
C SER A 52 1.89 2.50 2.41
N GLY A 53 2.52 1.62 1.63
CA GLY A 53 1.83 0.75 0.67
C GLY A 53 0.83 -0.21 1.32
N ILE A 54 1.17 -0.77 2.49
CA ILE A 54 0.22 -1.61 3.26
C ILE A 54 -0.97 -0.75 3.74
N VAL A 55 -0.72 0.44 4.28
CA VAL A 55 -1.80 1.34 4.72
C VAL A 55 -2.66 1.79 3.55
N ALA A 56 -2.06 2.09 2.40
CA ALA A 56 -2.75 2.48 1.18
C ALA A 56 -3.61 1.37 0.57
N SER A 57 -3.36 0.10 0.93
CA SER A 57 -4.18 -1.04 0.50
C SER A 57 -5.49 -1.18 1.29
N LEU A 58 -5.66 -0.48 2.42
CA LEU A 58 -6.85 -0.58 3.26
C LEU A 58 -8.17 -0.28 2.52
N PRO A 59 -8.28 0.77 1.68
CA PRO A 59 -9.50 1.01 0.92
C PRO A 59 -9.85 -0.15 -0.02
N LEU A 60 -8.85 -0.76 -0.67
CA LEU A 60 -9.04 -1.92 -1.54
C LEU A 60 -9.53 -3.13 -0.73
N ILE A 61 -8.92 -3.39 0.43
CA ILE A 61 -9.34 -4.46 1.35
C ILE A 61 -10.80 -4.26 1.78
N LEU A 62 -11.21 -3.03 2.11
CA LEU A 62 -12.59 -2.72 2.48
C LEU A 62 -13.58 -3.01 1.35
N VAL A 63 -13.24 -2.64 0.12
CA VAL A 63 -14.07 -2.96 -1.06
C VAL A 63 -14.19 -4.48 -1.23
N LEU A 64 -13.07 -5.21 -1.17
CA LEU A 64 -13.07 -6.67 -1.29
C LEU A 64 -13.82 -7.36 -0.15
N ALA A 65 -13.76 -6.83 1.07
CA ALA A 65 -14.52 -7.32 2.21
C ALA A 65 -16.04 -7.14 2.01
N LEU A 66 -16.46 -6.04 1.39
CA LEU A 66 -17.86 -5.84 1.02
C LEU A 66 -18.33 -6.89 0.00
N PHE A 67 -17.52 -7.17 -1.02
CA PHE A 67 -17.80 -8.25 -1.97
C PHE A 67 -17.84 -9.63 -1.30
N ALA A 68 -16.93 -9.90 -0.36
CA ALA A 68 -16.92 -11.14 0.41
C ALA A 68 -18.22 -11.30 1.23
N GLY A 69 -18.79 -10.20 1.73
CA GLY A 69 -20.09 -10.21 2.42
C GLY A 69 -21.27 -10.66 1.55
N ALA A 70 -21.14 -10.64 0.22
CA ALA A 70 -22.17 -11.13 -0.70
C ALA A 70 -22.05 -12.64 -0.99
N LEU A 71 -20.94 -13.30 -0.64
CA LEU A 71 -20.71 -14.73 -0.89
C LEU A 71 -21.76 -15.68 -0.28
N PRO A 72 -22.36 -15.41 0.91
CA PRO A 72 -23.41 -16.27 1.46
C PRO A 72 -24.68 -16.36 0.60
N PHE A 73 -24.88 -15.42 -0.33
CA PHE A 73 -26.01 -15.43 -1.26
C PHE A 73 -25.70 -16.12 -2.59
N ALA A 74 -24.45 -16.56 -2.80
CA ALA A 74 -24.05 -17.30 -4.00
C ALA A 74 -24.28 -18.81 -3.85
N PRO A 75 -24.44 -19.55 -4.96
CA PRO A 75 -24.44 -21.01 -4.91
C PRO A 75 -23.13 -21.54 -4.31
N ILE A 76 -23.21 -22.64 -3.56
CA ILE A 76 -22.10 -23.12 -2.70
C ILE A 76 -20.82 -23.43 -3.48
N GLU A 77 -20.97 -23.88 -4.73
CA GLU A 77 -19.87 -24.19 -5.66
C GLU A 77 -19.05 -22.94 -6.01
N PHE A 78 -19.71 -21.79 -6.12
CA PHE A 78 -19.09 -20.49 -6.37
C PHE A 78 -18.58 -19.83 -5.08
N ALA A 79 -19.21 -20.10 -3.94
CA ALA A 79 -18.81 -19.51 -2.66
C ALA A 79 -17.41 -19.95 -2.24
N ALA A 80 -17.10 -21.26 -2.32
CA ALA A 80 -15.78 -21.78 -1.96
C ALA A 80 -14.66 -21.23 -2.86
N LEU A 81 -14.89 -21.23 -4.18
CA LEU A 81 -13.99 -20.62 -5.17
C LEU A 81 -13.83 -19.12 -4.96
N GLY A 82 -14.91 -18.43 -4.61
CA GLY A 82 -14.94 -16.99 -4.32
C GLY A 82 -14.09 -16.61 -3.11
N VAL A 83 -14.15 -17.37 -2.02
CA VAL A 83 -13.29 -17.13 -0.84
C VAL A 83 -11.81 -17.24 -1.20
N VAL A 84 -11.43 -18.32 -1.90
CA VAL A 84 -10.02 -18.54 -2.29
C VAL A 84 -9.54 -17.44 -3.24
N ALA A 85 -10.38 -17.05 -4.21
CA ALA A 85 -10.08 -15.97 -5.15
C ALA A 85 -9.89 -14.62 -4.43
N ILE A 86 -10.79 -14.26 -3.50
CA ILE A 86 -10.67 -13.01 -2.74
C ILE A 86 -9.40 -13.00 -1.88
N LEU A 87 -9.09 -14.10 -1.18
CA LEU A 87 -7.87 -14.21 -0.39
C LEU A 87 -6.62 -14.05 -1.27
N PHE A 88 -6.59 -14.71 -2.42
CA PHE A 88 -5.50 -14.58 -3.37
C PHE A 88 -5.33 -13.13 -3.86
N VAL A 89 -6.43 -12.48 -4.26
CA VAL A 89 -6.42 -11.09 -4.71
C VAL A 89 -5.94 -10.14 -3.61
N VAL A 90 -6.41 -10.32 -2.37
CA VAL A 90 -5.98 -9.49 -1.23
C VAL A 90 -4.48 -9.66 -0.99
N VAL A 91 -3.99 -10.88 -0.84
CA VAL A 91 -2.57 -11.14 -0.57
C VAL A 91 -1.70 -10.60 -1.69
N PHE A 92 -2.08 -10.86 -2.94
CA PHE A 92 -1.34 -10.39 -4.11
C PHE A 92 -1.35 -8.86 -4.20
N ALA A 93 -2.51 -8.22 -4.07
CA ALA A 93 -2.64 -6.78 -4.19
C ALA A 93 -1.89 -6.04 -3.06
N VAL A 94 -2.00 -6.51 -1.82
CA VAL A 94 -1.27 -5.94 -0.69
C VAL A 94 0.24 -6.12 -0.88
N GLY A 95 0.69 -7.33 -1.23
CA GLY A 95 2.11 -7.61 -1.47
C GLY A 95 2.68 -6.78 -2.62
N PHE A 96 1.97 -6.68 -3.74
CA PHE A 96 2.38 -5.90 -4.90
C PHE A 96 2.42 -4.40 -4.61
N THR A 97 1.41 -3.87 -3.92
CA THR A 97 1.34 -2.46 -3.50
C THR A 97 2.48 -2.14 -2.53
N ALA A 98 2.71 -2.99 -1.53
CA ALA A 98 3.78 -2.83 -0.56
C ALA A 98 5.17 -2.88 -1.22
N ALA A 99 5.39 -3.80 -2.17
CA ALA A 99 6.65 -3.91 -2.89
C ALA A 99 6.93 -2.69 -3.78
N LEU A 100 5.93 -2.23 -4.54
CA LEU A 100 6.05 -1.01 -5.35
C LEU A 100 6.27 0.22 -4.48
N SER A 101 5.58 0.32 -3.36
CA SER A 101 5.71 1.44 -2.44
C SER A 101 7.04 1.43 -1.69
N ALA A 102 7.59 0.26 -1.40
CA ALA A 102 8.96 0.11 -0.89
C ALA A 102 10.00 0.57 -1.92
N ALA A 103 9.84 0.18 -3.20
CA ALA A 103 10.70 0.62 -4.28
C ALA A 103 10.64 2.15 -4.46
N GLY A 104 9.43 2.73 -4.42
CA GLY A 104 9.23 4.17 -4.41
C GLY A 104 9.92 4.83 -3.22
N GLY A 105 9.72 4.30 -2.01
CA GLY A 105 10.31 4.84 -0.78
C GLY A 105 11.82 4.78 -0.77
N TYR A 106 12.44 3.74 -1.33
CA TYR A 106 13.88 3.68 -1.53
C TYR A 106 14.37 4.83 -2.41
N ILE A 107 13.69 5.07 -3.54
CA ILE A 107 14.02 6.15 -4.47
C ILE A 107 13.85 7.51 -3.79
N GLY A 108 12.75 7.72 -3.06
CA GLY A 108 12.49 8.96 -2.32
C GLY A 108 13.53 9.24 -1.24
N GLY A 109 13.92 8.23 -0.46
CA GLY A 109 14.96 8.35 0.55
C GLY A 109 16.37 8.51 -0.04
N TYR A 110 16.62 8.03 -1.26
CA TYR A 110 17.86 8.28 -1.98
C TYR A 110 17.93 9.72 -2.49
N LEU A 111 16.84 10.23 -3.06
CA LEU A 111 16.75 11.62 -3.53
C LEU A 111 16.97 12.63 -2.42
N GLU A 112 16.38 12.42 -1.24
CA GLU A 112 16.59 13.28 -0.08
C GLU A 112 18.02 13.21 0.46
N ALA A 113 18.67 12.05 0.41
CA ALA A 113 20.05 11.93 0.87
C ALA A 113 21.05 12.65 -0.05
N GLU A 114 20.69 12.86 -1.32
CA GLU A 114 21.57 13.47 -2.33
C GLU A 114 21.30 14.97 -2.57
N TYR A 115 20.11 15.48 -2.23
CA TYR A 115 19.69 16.88 -2.42
C TYR A 115 19.12 17.50 -1.15
#